data_AF-A0AAU5L7V8-F1
#
_entry.id   AF-A0AAU5L7V8-F1
#
_cell.length_a   1.000
_cell.length_b   1.000
_cell.length_c   1.000
_cell.angle_alpha   90.00
_cell.angle_beta   90.00
_cell.angle_gamma   90.00
#
_symmetry.space_group_name_H-M   'P 1'
#
loop_
_entity.id
_entity.type
_entity.pdbx_description
1 polymer ?
#
loop_
_entity_poly.entity_id
_entity_poly.type
_entity_poly.pdbx_seq_one_letter_code
_entity_poly.pdbx_strand_id
1 'polypeptide(L)'
;MADWSYEDRGTPEDVLLISSIDVTPDPPAPGKDLAVNVAGHLQKLLDDEAYVETTVKLGLIKLLQKRQTLKEFFAEWGGSVPSATGPFTVELSKALPREIPRAKFTIRLDAYTGAEEEAFCLELKVNFMAS
;
A
#
# COMPACT_ATOMS: atom_id res chain seq x y z
N MET A 1 -3.23 9.81 -20.34
CA MET A 1 -4.15 9.93 -19.18
C MET A 1 -3.38 9.41 -17.98
N ALA A 2 -3.69 9.90 -16.77
CA ALA A 2 -3.16 9.22 -15.58
C ALA A 2 -3.73 7.80 -15.55
N ASP A 3 -2.91 6.85 -15.13
CA ASP A 3 -3.31 5.45 -14.97
C ASP A 3 -2.56 4.89 -13.76
N TRP A 4 -3.10 3.81 -13.22
CA TRP A 4 -2.41 3.04 -12.20
C TRP A 4 -2.80 1.57 -12.29
N SER A 5 -1.99 0.73 -11.68
CA SER A 5 -2.24 -0.71 -11.51
C SER A 5 -1.53 -1.19 -10.26
N TYR A 6 -2.00 -2.28 -9.68
CA TYR A 6 -1.26 -3.02 -8.67
C TYR A 6 -1.13 -4.48 -9.06
N GLU A 7 -0.11 -5.12 -8.51
CA GLU A 7 0.13 -6.56 -8.62
C GLU A 7 0.38 -7.09 -7.20
N ASP A 8 -0.40 -8.09 -6.81
CA ASP A 8 -0.09 -8.91 -5.64
C ASP A 8 1.07 -9.83 -5.99
N ARG A 9 2.19 -9.60 -5.32
CA ARG A 9 3.47 -10.31 -5.47
C ARG A 9 3.68 -11.33 -4.35
N GLY A 10 2.72 -11.44 -3.43
CA GLY A 10 2.76 -12.36 -2.30
C GLY A 10 2.46 -13.79 -2.69
N THR A 11 2.33 -14.63 -1.66
CA THR A 11 1.96 -16.04 -1.78
C THR A 11 0.62 -16.34 -1.10
N PRO A 12 -0.07 -17.44 -1.45
CA PRO A 12 -1.26 -17.86 -0.72
C PRO A 12 -1.03 -18.17 0.78
N GLU A 13 0.23 -18.36 1.17
CA GLU A 13 0.69 -18.57 2.55
C GLU A 13 0.89 -17.26 3.34
N ASP A 14 0.80 -16.10 2.68
CA ASP A 14 0.93 -14.79 3.31
C ASP A 14 -0.19 -14.58 4.36
N VAL A 15 0.16 -13.89 5.45
CA VAL A 15 -0.77 -13.62 6.55
C VAL A 15 -2.00 -12.83 6.11
N LEU A 16 -1.85 -11.92 5.15
CA LEU A 16 -2.90 -11.03 4.66
C LEU A 16 -3.04 -11.20 3.14
N LEU A 17 -4.15 -11.80 2.72
CA LEU A 17 -4.48 -11.98 1.32
C LEU A 17 -5.33 -10.83 0.80
N ILE A 18 -4.92 -10.22 -0.31
CA ILE A 18 -5.60 -9.06 -0.88
C ILE A 18 -6.56 -9.50 -1.98
N SER A 19 -7.83 -9.16 -1.82
CA SER A 19 -8.88 -9.46 -2.79
C SER A 19 -9.08 -8.31 -3.79
N SER A 20 -9.13 -7.07 -3.30
CA SER A 20 -9.27 -5.89 -4.14
C SER A 20 -8.64 -4.64 -3.51
N ILE A 21 -8.20 -3.73 -4.37
CA ILE A 21 -7.81 -2.37 -4.01
C ILE A 21 -8.54 -1.40 -4.96
N ASP A 22 -9.40 -0.58 -4.38
CA ASP A 22 -10.13 0.46 -5.09
C ASP A 22 -9.66 1.83 -4.63
N VAL A 23 -9.46 2.77 -5.55
CA VAL A 23 -8.99 4.12 -5.23
C VAL A 23 -9.98 5.18 -5.67
N THR A 24 -9.99 6.33 -5.00
CA THR A 24 -10.78 7.49 -5.41
C THR A 24 -10.01 8.78 -5.14
N PRO A 25 -9.81 9.66 -6.14
CA PRO A 25 -10.22 9.49 -7.54
C PRO A 25 -9.45 8.37 -8.25
N ASP A 26 -10.09 7.74 -9.24
CA ASP A 26 -9.46 6.77 -10.14
C ASP A 26 -9.40 7.35 -11.57
N PRO A 27 -8.22 7.65 -12.12
CA PRO A 27 -6.88 7.46 -11.53
C PRO A 27 -6.55 8.46 -10.40
N PRO A 28 -5.61 8.13 -9.50
CA PRO A 28 -5.11 9.07 -8.49
C PRO A 28 -4.65 10.39 -9.11
N ALA A 29 -4.90 11.51 -8.42
CA ALA A 29 -4.62 12.84 -8.93
C ALA A 29 -3.81 13.67 -7.93
N PRO A 30 -2.69 14.31 -8.34
CA PRO A 30 -1.93 15.19 -7.46
C PRO A 30 -2.78 16.34 -6.90
N GLY A 31 -2.54 16.72 -5.65
CA GLY A 31 -3.26 17.82 -4.99
C GLY A 31 -4.70 17.51 -4.57
N LYS A 32 -5.12 16.24 -4.63
CA LYS A 32 -6.43 15.76 -4.20
C LYS A 32 -6.27 14.78 -3.04
N ASP A 33 -7.32 14.63 -2.25
CA ASP A 33 -7.40 13.54 -1.29
C ASP A 33 -7.57 12.22 -2.05
N LEU A 34 -6.74 11.25 -1.70
CA LEU A 34 -6.80 9.89 -2.20
C LEU A 34 -7.41 9.01 -1.12
N ALA A 35 -8.60 8.49 -1.38
CA ALA A 35 -9.20 7.40 -0.62
C ALA A 35 -8.77 6.05 -1.26
N VAL A 36 -8.46 5.08 -0.42
CA VAL A 36 -8.09 3.71 -0.81
C VAL A 36 -8.90 2.73 0.02
N ASN A 37 -9.68 1.88 -0.64
CA ASN A 37 -10.43 0.81 0.00
C ASN A 37 -9.76 -0.52 -0.33
N VAL A 38 -9.34 -1.24 0.70
CA VAL A 38 -8.69 -2.55 0.56
C VAL A 38 -9.61 -3.60 1.15
N ALA A 39 -9.97 -4.61 0.35
CA ALA A 39 -10.69 -5.79 0.82
C ALA A 39 -9.79 -7.02 0.74
N GLY A 40 -9.92 -7.91 1.71
CA GLY A 40 -9.04 -9.08 1.80
C GLY A 40 -9.46 -10.08 2.85
N HIS A 41 -8.56 -11.01 3.15
CA HIS A 41 -8.71 -12.01 4.19
C HIS A 41 -7.46 -12.08 5.06
N LEU A 42 -7.63 -11.94 6.38
CA LEU A 42 -6.55 -12.06 7.35
C LEU A 42 -6.51 -13.50 7.89
N GLN A 43 -5.47 -14.25 7.55
CA GLN A 43 -5.32 -15.65 7.97
C GLN A 43 -4.88 -15.76 9.44
N LYS A 44 -3.98 -14.87 9.87
CA LYS A 44 -3.39 -14.86 11.22
C LYS A 44 -3.33 -13.43 11.74
N LEU A 45 -3.46 -13.25 13.05
CA LEU A 45 -3.30 -11.91 13.65
C LEU A 45 -1.85 -11.42 13.48
N LEU A 46 -1.72 -10.17 13.07
CA LEU A 46 -0.45 -9.46 13.03
C LEU A 46 -0.08 -9.02 14.44
N ASP A 47 1.16 -9.31 14.85
CA ASP A 47 1.71 -8.82 16.11
C ASP A 47 2.09 -7.33 16.02
N ASP A 48 2.33 -6.70 17.18
CA ASP A 48 2.68 -5.28 17.26
C ASP A 48 4.06 -4.94 16.65
N GLU A 49 4.91 -5.94 16.43
CA GLU A 49 6.23 -5.77 15.80
C GLU A 49 6.18 -5.93 14.27
N ALA A 50 5.03 -6.33 13.71
CA ALA A 50 4.83 -6.44 12.27
C ALA A 50 5.11 -5.11 11.56
N TYR A 51 5.79 -5.18 10.43
CA TYR A 51 6.37 -4.02 9.76
C TYR A 51 6.23 -4.09 8.24
N VAL A 52 6.40 -2.94 7.59
CA VAL A 52 6.43 -2.80 6.13
C VAL A 52 7.65 -2.02 5.68
N GLU A 53 8.29 -2.53 4.64
CA GLU A 53 9.32 -1.85 3.88
C GLU A 53 8.70 -1.22 2.63
N THR A 54 8.68 0.11 2.60
CA THR A 54 8.19 0.88 1.46
C THR A 54 9.37 1.32 0.60
N THR A 55 9.37 0.93 -0.67
CA THR A 55 10.32 1.41 -1.67
C THR A 55 9.58 2.18 -2.77
N VAL A 56 9.97 3.43 -3.01
CA VAL A 56 9.42 4.25 -4.12
C VAL A 56 10.51 4.52 -5.13
N LYS A 57 10.24 4.19 -6.40
CA LYS A 57 11.12 4.44 -7.54
C LYS A 57 10.46 5.36 -8.55
N LEU A 58 11.27 6.18 -9.19
CA LEU A 58 10.95 6.93 -10.40
C LEU A 58 11.83 6.38 -11.52
N GLY A 59 11.23 5.57 -12.40
CA GLY A 59 12.00 4.73 -13.33
C GLY A 59 12.97 3.80 -12.58
N LEU A 60 14.27 3.93 -12.83
CA LEU A 60 15.31 3.14 -12.16
C LEU A 60 15.84 3.81 -10.87
N ILE A 61 15.50 5.07 -10.61
CA ILE A 61 16.02 5.83 -9.48
C ILE A 61 15.15 5.54 -8.25
N LYS A 62 15.77 5.13 -7.15
CA LYS A 62 15.10 4.93 -5.86
C LYS A 62 15.03 6.27 -5.11
N LEU A 63 13.82 6.78 -4.92
CA LEU A 63 13.55 8.06 -4.25
C LEU A 63 13.37 7.88 -2.73
N LEU A 64 12.72 6.79 -2.33
CA LEU A 64 12.43 6.48 -0.94
C LEU A 64 12.68 5.01 -0.66
N GLN A 65 13.27 4.75 0.49
CA GLN A 65 13.26 3.44 1.14
C GLN A 65 13.05 3.68 2.64
N LYS A 66 11.93 3.21 3.17
CA LYS A 66 11.55 3.42 4.57
C LYS A 66 11.03 2.11 5.14
N ARG A 67 11.48 1.74 6.34
CA ARG A 67 10.87 0.70 7.17
C ARG A 67 10.08 1.37 8.30
N GLN A 68 8.90 0.86 8.60
CA GLN A 68 8.05 1.31 9.71
C GLN A 68 7.12 0.16 10.14
N THR A 69 6.57 0.24 11.35
CA THR A 69 5.57 -0.76 11.79
C THR A 69 4.30 -0.66 10.95
N LEU A 70 3.54 -1.75 10.82
CA LEU A 70 2.25 -1.72 10.12
C LEU A 70 1.27 -0.77 10.83
N LYS A 71 1.31 -0.71 12.16
CA LYS A 71 0.49 0.23 12.92
C LYS A 71 0.77 1.68 12.55
N GLU A 72 2.03 2.08 12.44
CA GLU A 72 2.43 3.41 11.99
C GLU A 72 1.99 3.65 10.54
N PHE A 73 2.22 2.68 9.65
CA PHE A 73 1.82 2.79 8.24
C PHE A 73 0.31 3.05 8.09
N PHE A 74 -0.54 2.23 8.71
CA PHE A 74 -1.99 2.41 8.62
C PHE A 74 -2.43 3.74 9.25
N ALA A 75 -1.84 4.14 10.38
CA ALA A 75 -2.13 5.42 11.03
C ALA A 75 -1.73 6.64 10.16
N GLU A 76 -0.61 6.58 9.42
CA GLU A 76 -0.21 7.61 8.46
C GLU A 76 -1.20 7.81 7.30
N TRP A 77 -2.12 6.86 7.13
CA TRP A 77 -3.22 6.86 6.16
C TRP A 77 -4.59 6.90 6.85
N GLY A 78 -4.65 7.24 8.13
CA GLY A 78 -5.91 7.41 8.87
C GLY A 78 -6.67 6.10 9.18
N GLY A 79 -6.05 4.94 8.97
CA GLY A 79 -6.65 3.63 9.24
C GLY A 79 -5.98 2.87 10.39
N SER A 80 -6.40 1.63 10.56
CA SER A 80 -5.86 0.68 11.53
C SER A 80 -5.68 -0.70 10.90
N VAL A 81 -4.71 -1.46 11.40
CA VAL A 81 -4.53 -2.88 11.02
C VAL A 81 -5.79 -3.69 11.39
N PRO A 82 -6.25 -4.64 10.55
CA PRO A 82 -7.35 -5.52 10.90
C PRO A 82 -7.07 -6.30 12.19
N SER A 83 -8.03 -6.31 13.12
CA SER A 83 -7.85 -6.84 14.48
C SER A 83 -8.41 -8.25 14.70
N ALA A 84 -9.03 -8.85 13.68
CA ALA A 84 -9.61 -10.17 13.73
C ALA A 84 -9.27 -10.93 12.43
N THR A 85 -9.07 -12.25 12.56
CA THR A 85 -8.93 -13.12 11.39
C THR A 85 -10.23 -13.22 10.61
N GLY A 86 -10.15 -13.57 9.34
CA GLY A 86 -11.29 -13.64 8.43
C GLY A 86 -11.33 -12.49 7.42
N PRO A 87 -12.47 -12.31 6.72
CA PRO A 87 -12.62 -11.24 5.74
C PRO A 87 -12.56 -9.87 6.41
N PHE A 88 -11.89 -8.93 5.76
CA PHE A 88 -11.81 -7.54 6.23
C PHE A 88 -12.01 -6.54 5.09
N THR A 89 -12.33 -5.32 5.48
CA THR A 89 -12.25 -4.13 4.62
C THR A 89 -11.60 -3.01 5.43
N VAL A 90 -10.62 -2.33 4.85
CA VAL A 90 -9.98 -1.16 5.44
C VAL A 90 -10.11 0.02 4.48
N GLU A 91 -10.56 1.15 5.04
CA GLU A 91 -10.57 2.44 4.36
C GLU A 91 -9.35 3.25 4.82
N LEU A 92 -8.59 3.75 3.85
CA LEU A 92 -7.39 4.55 4.04
C LEU A 92 -7.56 5.88 3.29
N SER A 93 -7.00 6.96 3.81
CA SER A 93 -7.08 8.27 3.16
C SER A 93 -5.83 9.11 3.39
N LYS A 94 -5.37 9.79 2.34
CA LYS A 94 -4.27 10.75 2.44
C LYS A 94 -4.36 11.84 1.37
N ALA A 95 -4.03 13.06 1.75
CA ALA A 95 -3.86 14.15 0.81
C ALA A 95 -2.60 13.91 -0.05
N LEU A 96 -2.77 13.81 -1.37
CA LEU A 96 -1.64 13.76 -2.29
C LEU A 96 -1.05 15.17 -2.47
N PRO A 97 0.28 15.34 -2.35
CA PRO A 97 0.93 16.62 -2.62
C PRO A 97 0.63 17.14 -4.02
N ARG A 98 0.62 18.47 -4.19
CA ARG A 98 0.44 19.10 -5.51
C ARG A 98 1.72 19.02 -6.35
N GLU A 99 2.86 18.92 -5.68
CA GLU A 99 4.20 18.97 -6.26
C GLU A 99 4.72 17.60 -6.72
N ILE A 100 3.85 16.58 -6.82
CA ILE A 100 4.24 15.26 -7.35
C ILE A 100 4.79 15.44 -8.78
N PRO A 101 6.03 15.04 -9.05
CA PRO A 101 6.62 15.16 -10.38
C PRO A 101 5.83 14.40 -11.44
N ARG A 102 5.79 14.95 -12.65
CA ARG A 102 5.25 14.25 -13.83
C ARG A 102 6.17 13.10 -14.22
N ALA A 103 5.90 11.92 -13.69
CA ALA A 103 6.70 10.73 -13.93
C ALA A 103 5.89 9.45 -13.70
N LYS A 104 6.52 8.33 -14.00
CA LYS A 104 6.04 6.99 -13.65
C LYS A 104 6.70 6.54 -12.36
N PHE A 105 5.87 6.20 -11.38
CA PHE A 105 6.29 5.71 -10.09
C PHE A 105 6.06 4.21 -9.99
N THR A 106 6.99 3.53 -9.32
CA THR A 106 6.81 2.15 -8.86
C THR A 106 6.97 2.15 -7.36
N ILE A 107 5.91 1.73 -6.66
CA ILE A 107 5.85 1.66 -5.21
C ILE A 107 5.81 0.17 -4.87
N ARG A 108 6.72 -0.26 -4.01
CA ARG A 108 6.74 -1.63 -3.49
C ARG A 108 6.54 -1.59 -1.99
N LEU A 109 5.65 -2.45 -1.51
CA LEU A 109 5.36 -2.66 -0.10
C LEU A 109 5.64 -4.13 0.20
N ASP A 110 6.72 -4.38 0.94
CA ASP A 110 7.06 -5.71 1.45
C ASP A 110 6.74 -5.73 2.95
N ALA A 111 5.74 -6.48 3.38
CA ALA A 111 5.31 -6.54 4.77
C ALA A 111 5.63 -7.89 5.40
N TYR A 112 5.98 -7.84 6.68
CA TYR A 112 6.40 -8.99 7.47
C TYR A 112 5.79 -8.94 8.88
N THR A 113 5.63 -10.10 9.50
CA THR A 113 5.32 -10.21 10.94
C THR A 113 6.55 -9.91 11.79
N GLY A 114 6.38 -9.78 13.12
CA GLY A 114 7.52 -9.67 14.04
C GLY A 114 8.44 -10.89 14.04
N ALA A 115 7.92 -12.05 13.60
CA ALA A 115 8.69 -13.28 13.41
C ALA A 115 9.33 -13.42 12.02
N GLU A 116 9.33 -12.34 11.22
CA GLU A 116 9.85 -12.30 9.84
C GLU A 116 9.11 -13.23 8.84
N GLU A 117 7.88 -13.65 9.16
CA GLU A 117 7.00 -14.33 8.20
C GLU A 117 6.45 -13.31 7.19
N GLU A 118 6.28 -13.69 5.92
CA GLU A 118 5.70 -12.83 4.89
C GLU A 118 4.24 -12.51 5.22
N ALA A 119 3.91 -11.21 5.28
CA ALA A 119 2.56 -10.75 5.62
C ALA A 119 1.76 -10.35 4.39
N PHE A 120 2.34 -9.57 3.49
CA PHE A 120 1.84 -9.30 2.14
C PHE A 120 2.96 -8.67 1.29
N CYS A 121 2.87 -8.80 -0.04
CA CYS A 121 3.78 -8.13 -0.95
C CYS A 121 3.01 -7.47 -2.11
N LEU A 122 3.13 -6.15 -2.24
CA LEU A 122 2.45 -5.38 -3.29
C LEU A 122 3.42 -4.58 -4.13
N GLU A 123 3.19 -4.57 -5.45
CA GLU A 123 3.82 -3.64 -6.37
C GLU A 123 2.75 -2.77 -7.06
N LEU A 124 2.80 -1.46 -6.84
CA LEU A 124 1.92 -0.48 -7.48
C LEU A 124 2.70 0.30 -8.53
N LYS A 125 2.06 0.55 -9.67
CA LYS A 125 2.57 1.41 -10.74
C LYS A 125 1.60 2.55 -10.92
N VAL A 126 2.08 3.78 -10.85
CA VAL A 126 1.26 4.99 -10.98
C VAL A 126 1.89 5.92 -12.00
N ASN A 127 1.10 6.40 -12.94
CA ASN A 127 1.53 7.23 -14.05
C ASN A 127 0.97 8.65 -13.94
N PHE A 128 1.82 9.60 -13.53
CA PHE A 128 1.49 11.03 -13.45
C PHE A 128 2.01 11.84 -14.66
N MET A 129 2.31 11.19 -15.79
CA MET A 129 2.85 11.90 -16.97
C MET A 129 1.88 12.90 -17.59
N ALA A 130 0.57 12.66 -17.47
CA ALA A 130 -0.49 13.46 -18.10
C ALA A 130 -1.34 14.26 -17.09
N SER A 131 -0.93 14.30 -15.81
CA SER A 131 -1.61 15.06 -14.74
C SER A 131 -1.23 16.54 -14.72
#